data_AF-A0A4Q1SRE2-F1
#
_entry.id   AF-A0A4Q1SRE2-F1
#
_cell.length_a   1.000
_cell.length_b   1.000
_cell.length_c   1.000
_cell.angle_alpha   90.00
_cell.angle_beta   90.00
_cell.angle_gamma   90.00
#
_symmetry.space_group_name_H-M   'P 1'
#
loop_
_entity.id
_entity.type
_entity.pdbx_description
1 polymer ?
#
loop_
_entity_poly.entity_id
_entity_poly.type
_entity_poly.pdbx_seq_one_letter_code
_entity_poly.pdbx_strand_id
1 'polypeptide(L)' 'MRKYIVLFSALFYIGISIYELYYAYAPKVGPIGNGPNDKLIWTDFIFSMIGGSAFLTIAIMMFMRDKKKSVEKEEEK' A
#
# COMPACT_ATOMS: atom_id res chain seq x y z
N MET A 1 -12.78 2.95 -13.93
CA MET A 1 -12.68 1.65 -13.25
C MET A 1 -11.23 1.29 -12.89
N ARG A 2 -10.33 1.04 -13.87
CA ARG A 2 -8.96 0.57 -13.60
C ARG A 2 -8.15 1.39 -12.58
N LYS A 3 -8.17 2.72 -12.66
CA LYS A 3 -7.46 3.60 -11.70
C LYS A 3 -7.95 3.49 -10.25
N TYR A 4 -9.26 3.28 -10.06
CA TYR A 4 -9.84 3.07 -8.73
C TYR A 4 -9.48 1.69 -8.17
N ILE A 5 -9.40 0.67 -9.03
CA ILE A 5 -8.95 -0.67 -8.64
C ILE A 5 -7.49 -0.61 -8.15
N VAL A 6 -6.61 0.07 -8.90
CA VAL A 6 -5.19 0.22 -8.52
C VAL A 6 -5.03 1.04 -7.24
N LEU A 7 -5.84 2.09 -7.06
CA LEU A 7 -5.84 2.87 -5.82
C LEU A 7 -6.31 2.04 -4.62
N PHE A 8 -7.43 1.31 -4.77
CA PHE A 8 -7.97 0.46 -3.73
C PHE A 8 -7.00 -0.66 -3.36
N SER A 9 -6.36 -1.30 -4.34
CA SER A 9 -5.36 -2.34 -4.08
C SER A 9 -4.15 -1.79 -3.33
N ALA A 10 -3.68 -0.58 -3.66
CA ALA A 10 -2.57 0.06 -2.95
C ALA A 10 -2.92 0.36 -1.49
N LEU A 11 -4.11 0.92 -1.24
CA LEU A 11 -4.59 1.21 0.11
C LEU A 11 -4.82 -0.08 0.92
N PHE A 12 -5.40 -1.10 0.30
CA PHE A 12 -5.62 -2.40 0.93
C PHE A 12 -4.30 -3.08 1.30
N TYR A 13 -3.31 -3.05 0.40
CA TYR A 13 -2.00 -3.62 0.63
C TYR A 13 -1.27 -2.93 1.79
N ILE A 14 -1.27 -1.59 1.83
CA ILE A 14 -0.72 -0.82 2.96
C ILE A 14 -1.46 -1.15 4.27
N GLY A 15 -2.79 -1.28 4.21
CA GLY A 15 -3.60 -1.64 5.37
C GLY A 15 -3.26 -3.02 5.93
N ILE A 16 -3.03 -4.01 5.07
CA ILE A 16 -2.57 -5.34 5.47
C ILE A 16 -1.21 -5.26 6.15
N SER A 17 -0.24 -4.53 5.59
CA SER A 17 1.09 -4.42 6.19
C SER A 17 1.07 -3.81 7.59
N ILE A 18 0.20 -2.81 7.81
CA ILE A 18 0.01 -2.22 9.14
C ILE A 18 -0.66 -3.22 10.09
N TYR A 19 -1.65 -3.98 9.60
CA TYR A 19 -2.33 -5.00 10.39
C TYR A 19 -1.37 -6.14 10.79
N GLU A 20 -0.50 -6.60 9.90
CA GLU A 20 0.51 -7.62 10.18
C GLU A 20 1.50 -7.15 11.23
N LEU A 21 1.96 -5.91 11.14
CA LEU A 21 2.82 -5.30 12.15
C LEU A 21 2.12 -5.27 13.52
N TYR A 22 0.87 -4.82 13.56
CA TYR A 22 0.07 -4.81 14.79
C TYR A 22 -0.12 -6.22 15.35
N TYR A 23 -0.45 -7.20 14.52
CA TYR A 23 -0.65 -8.59 14.94
C TYR A 23 0.65 -9.25 15.43
N ALA A 24 1.79 -8.88 14.85
CA ALA A 24 3.09 -9.35 15.28
C ALA A 24 3.46 -8.87 16.69
N TYR A 25 3.09 -7.63 17.03
CA TYR A 25 3.36 -7.01 18.33
C TYR A 25 2.20 -7.11 19.34
N ALA A 26 1.04 -7.61 18.94
CA ALA A 26 -0.09 -7.79 19.82
C ALA A 26 0.25 -8.80 20.94
N PRO A 27 -0.13 -8.53 22.21
CA PRO A 27 0.14 -9.43 23.32
C PRO A 27 -0.61 -10.75 23.10
N LYS A 28 0.13 -11.83 22.86
CA LYS A 28 -0.43 -13.17 22.68
C LYS A 28 -0.45 -13.89 24.04
N VAL A 29 -1.64 -14.33 24.46
CA VAL A 29 -1.79 -15.20 25.64
C VAL A 29 -1.45 -16.64 25.25
N GLY A 30 -0.22 -17.09 25.54
CA GLY A 30 0.24 -18.46 25.30
C GLY A 30 1.75 -18.61 25.52
N PRO A 31 2.28 -19.85 25.64
CA PRO A 31 3.72 -20.08 25.79
C PRO A 31 4.43 -19.75 24.47
N ILE A 32 4.89 -18.50 24.34
CA ILE A 32 5.68 -18.04 23.18
C ILE A 32 7.11 -18.59 23.35
N GLY A 33 7.34 -19.82 22.90
CA GLY A 33 8.69 -20.34 22.72
C GLY A 33 9.38 -19.57 21.59
N ASN A 34 10.48 -18.87 21.92
CA ASN A 34 11.15 -17.84 21.11
C ASN A 34 10.22 -16.68 20.71
N GLY A 35 10.50 -15.48 21.24
CA GLY A 35 9.78 -14.26 20.88
C GLY A 35 9.76 -13.98 19.36
N PRO A 36 8.90 -13.05 18.91
CA PRO A 36 8.82 -12.68 17.50
C PRO A 36 10.20 -12.34 16.92
N ASN A 37 10.47 -12.81 15.71
CA ASN A 37 11.70 -12.45 15.00
C ASN A 37 11.57 -11.04 14.42
N ASP A 38 11.92 -10.04 15.24
CA ASP A 38 11.79 -8.63 14.91
C ASP A 38 12.45 -8.27 13.57
N LYS A 39 13.60 -8.86 13.27
CA LYS A 39 14.32 -8.59 12.01
C LYS A 39 13.49 -8.99 10.80
N LEU A 40 12.83 -10.14 10.84
CA LEU A 40 11.96 -10.60 9.74
C LEU A 40 10.73 -9.69 9.60
N ILE A 41 10.07 -9.38 10.72
CA ILE A 41 8.86 -8.55 10.75
C ILE A 41 9.12 -7.15 10.19
N TRP A 42 10.19 -6.49 10.63
CA TRP A 42 10.53 -5.14 10.14
C TRP A 42 10.98 -5.15 8.68
N THR A 43 11.71 -6.17 8.25
CA THR A 43 12.14 -6.29 6.86
C THR A 43 10.93 -6.41 5.94
N ASP A 44 9.99 -7.29 6.28
CA ASP A 44 8.77 -7.53 5.50
C ASP A 44 7.85 -6.29 5.48
N PHE A 45 7.71 -5.62 6.64
CA PHE A 45 6.98 -4.36 6.73
C PHE A 45 7.58 -3.26 5.85
N ILE A 46 8.91 -3.07 5.88
CA ILE A 46 9.58 -2.04 5.07
C ILE A 46 9.40 -2.32 3.58
N PHE A 47 9.64 -3.55 3.13
CA PHE A 47 9.46 -3.91 1.72
C PHE A 47 8.02 -3.74 1.26
N SER A 48 7.05 -4.14 2.10
CA SER A 48 5.63 -4.00 1.79
C SER A 48 5.19 -2.53 1.78
N MET A 49 5.74 -1.68 2.66
CA MET A 49 5.49 -0.22 2.62
C MET A 49 6.11 0.45 1.39
N ILE A 50 7.30 0.06 0.97
CA ILE A 50 7.92 0.56 -0.27
C ILE A 50 7.09 0.11 -1.48
N GLY A 51 6.66 -1.15 -1.53
CA GLY A 51 5.80 -1.67 -2.60
C GLY A 51 4.45 -0.94 -2.65
N GLY A 52 3.78 -0.81 -1.51
CA GLY A 52 2.48 -0.12 -1.40
C GLY A 52 2.56 1.36 -1.79
N SER A 53 3.61 2.07 -1.36
CA SER A 53 3.84 3.47 -1.75
C SER A 53 4.11 3.61 -3.25
N ALA A 54 4.88 2.70 -3.88
CA ALA A 54 5.09 2.71 -5.32
C ALA A 54 3.77 2.51 -6.10
N PHE A 55 2.93 1.56 -5.69
CA PHE A 55 1.60 1.36 -6.30
C PHE A 55 0.70 2.58 -6.13
N LEU A 56 0.76 3.24 -4.97
CA LEU A 56 0.01 4.47 -4.71
C LEU A 56 0.49 5.61 -5.61
N THR A 57 1.80 5.79 -5.80
CA THR A 57 2.36 6.77 -6.75
C THR A 57 1.89 6.48 -8.18
N ILE A 58 1.90 5.22 -8.62
CA ILE A 58 1.40 4.82 -9.94
C ILE A 58 -0.09 5.17 -10.08
N ALA A 59 -0.90 4.89 -9.07
CA ALA A 59 -2.32 5.24 -9.07
C ALA A 59 -2.50 6.76 -9.26
N ILE A 60 -1.79 7.58 -8.47
CA ILE A 60 -1.84 9.05 -8.56
C ILE A 60 -1.44 9.54 -9.96
N MET A 61 -0.35 9.01 -10.51
CA MET A 61 0.09 9.37 -11.87
C MET A 61 -0.96 9.05 -12.93
N MET A 62 -1.70 7.94 -12.79
CA MET A 62 -2.81 7.62 -13.70
C MET A 62 -3.94 8.66 -13.60
N PHE A 63 -4.28 9.13 -12.40
CA PHE A 63 -5.28 10.19 -12.23
C PHE A 63 -4.82 11.53 -12.83
N MET A 64 -3.55 11.89 -12.65
CA MET A 64 -2.99 13.12 -13.22
C MET A 64 -2.98 13.10 -14.76
N ARG A 65 -2.61 11.97 -15.36
CA ARG A 65 -2.62 11.81 -16.83
C ARG A 65 -4.03 11.90 -17.41
N ASP A 66 -5.01 11.29 -16.76
CA ASP A 66 -6.42 11.39 -17.18
C ASP A 66 -6.91 12.85 -17.15
N LYS A 67 -6.56 13.60 -16.10
CA LYS A 67 -6.93 15.02 -15.97
C LYS A 67 -6.28 15.90 -17.04
N LYS A 68 -5.00 15.66 -17.38
CA LYS A 68 -4.33 16.39 -18.47
C LYS A 68 -5.02 16.16 -19.81
N LYS A 69 -5.38 14.90 -20.09
CA LYS A 69 -6.03 14.51 -21.34
C LYS A 69 -7.44 15.07 -21.51
N SER A 70 -8.17 15.31 -20.41
CA SER A 70 -9.48 15.98 -20.49
C SER A 70 -9.36 17.47 -20.81
N VAL A 71 -8.34 18.15 -20.28
CA VAL A 71 -8.11 19.58 -20.52
C VAL A 71 -7.68 19.85 -21.97
N GLU A 72 -6.74 19.07 -22.51
CA GLU A 72 -6.30 19.21 -23.92
C GLU A 72 -7.45 18.98 -24.92
N LYS A 73 -8.43 18.14 -24.58
CA LYS A 73 -9.62 17.91 -25.41
C LYS A 73 -10.66 19.04 -25.38
N GLU A 74 -10.66 19.87 -24.33
CA GLU A 74 -11.52 21.05 -24.26
C GLU A 74 -10.91 22.22 -25.03
N GLU A 75 -9.58 22.32 -25.11
CA GLU A 75 -8.88 23.38 -25.86
C GLU A 75 -8.92 23.16 -27.39
N GLU A 76 -9.08 21.93 -27.87
CA GLU A 76 -9.23 21.60 -29.30
C GLU A 76 -10.67 21.79 -29.85
N LYS A 77 -11.65 22.11 -29.00
CA LYS A 77 -13.08 22.26 -29.38
C LYS A 77 -13.51 23.71 -29.49
#